data_AF-A0A1F6E435-F1
#
_entry.id   AF-A0A1F6E435-F1
#
_cell.length_a   1.000
_cell.length_b   1.000
_cell.length_c   1.000
_cell.angle_alpha   90.00
_cell.angle_beta   90.00
_cell.angle_gamma   90.00
#
_symmetry.space_group_name_H-M   'P 1'
#
loop_
_entity.id
_entity.type
_entity.pdbx_description
1 polymer ?
#
loop_
_entity_poly.entity_id
_entity_poly.type
_entity_poly.pdbx_seq_one_letter_code
_entity_poly.pdbx_strand_id
1 'polypeptide(L)'
;MREYLERHLEPLSNRDDDQSSETWLHSFPESIRRELLPELKFDDSGTETVKLPGGGTLAFSYEPVPVDAIEEYRKIYGEISPSDLMEGYEHLASETMVVKLREKCRKLTSLSIQTSFGKSIQLAGLPVRHVLFSTDDTWIRSSYAERYTKDVLLYCPPTSILSLLILFHEIGHLECEKQLTKREVARRSRARGKYQGEIGVHPIFTGKARVEGFEEVSELVLREERDAWAVALSKLRHVMPAFDVRREDVLKSIHEITLSGYSDAIRKRMGREPSVYKMLDTLSTMLKGILDTRQKTTAEKLT
;
A
#
# COMPACT_ATOMS: atom_id res chain seq x y z
N MET A 1 1.32 24.78 6.95
CA MET A 1 0.76 23.42 6.96
C MET A 1 -0.77 23.34 6.95
N ARG A 2 -1.52 24.15 7.71
CA ARG A 2 -3.01 24.17 7.61
C ARG A 2 -3.48 24.28 6.16
N GLU A 3 -2.96 25.26 5.43
CA GLU A 3 -3.21 25.42 3.99
C GLU A 3 -2.67 24.28 3.11
N TYR A 4 -1.61 23.58 3.50
CA TYR A 4 -1.07 22.47 2.70
C TYR A 4 -1.95 21.22 2.87
N LEU A 5 -2.31 20.88 4.10
CA LEU A 5 -3.24 19.80 4.41
C LEU A 5 -4.64 20.10 3.89
N GLU A 6 -5.10 21.36 3.93
CA GLU A 6 -6.40 21.80 3.39
C GLU A 6 -6.40 21.83 1.85
N ARG A 7 -5.26 22.15 1.19
CA ARG A 7 -5.18 22.17 -0.28
C ARG A 7 -4.83 20.81 -0.91
N HIS A 8 -4.19 19.90 -0.17
CA HIS A 8 -3.61 18.69 -0.74
C HIS A 8 -4.03 17.39 -0.06
N LEU A 9 -4.75 17.41 1.06
CA LEU A 9 -5.28 16.21 1.70
C LEU A 9 -6.77 16.40 1.97
N GLU A 10 -7.59 15.43 1.57
CA GLU A 10 -9.05 15.54 1.66
C GLU A 10 -9.57 15.53 3.12
N PRO A 11 -10.83 15.94 3.36
CA PRO A 11 -11.44 15.88 4.68
C PRO A 11 -11.45 14.44 5.23
N LEU A 12 -11.45 14.30 6.56
CA LEU A 12 -11.51 12.99 7.22
C LEU A 12 -12.69 12.18 6.68
N SER A 13 -12.43 10.95 6.23
CA SER A 13 -13.51 9.97 6.11
C SER A 13 -13.84 9.48 7.52
N ASN A 14 -15.13 9.43 7.89
CA ASN A 14 -15.60 8.86 9.15
C ASN A 14 -15.47 7.32 9.12
N ARG A 15 -14.26 6.79 8.94
CA ARG A 15 -14.02 5.34 8.97
C ARG A 15 -13.50 4.94 10.33
N ASP A 16 -14.24 4.05 10.99
CA ASP A 16 -13.82 3.45 12.26
C ASP A 16 -12.53 2.64 12.09
N ASP A 17 -11.69 2.77 13.11
CA ASP A 17 -10.23 2.75 13.08
C ASP A 17 -9.61 1.34 13.26
N ASP A 18 -10.34 0.28 12.89
CA ASP A 18 -10.00 -1.11 13.25
C ASP A 18 -9.75 -2.01 12.03
N GLN A 19 -9.29 -1.42 10.92
CA GLN A 19 -9.06 -2.15 9.69
C GLN A 19 -7.64 -2.73 9.62
N SER A 20 -7.53 -4.05 9.81
CA SER A 20 -6.36 -4.84 9.41
C SER A 20 -6.01 -4.57 7.93
N SER A 21 -4.78 -4.89 7.51
CA SER A 21 -4.35 -4.75 6.10
C SER A 21 -5.25 -5.49 5.09
N GLU A 22 -6.15 -6.37 5.53
CA GLU A 22 -7.14 -7.07 4.71
C GLU A 22 -8.42 -6.24 4.42
N THR A 23 -8.75 -5.23 5.24
CA THR A 23 -10.06 -4.56 5.18
C THR A 23 -10.15 -3.44 4.14
N TRP A 24 -9.03 -2.85 3.73
CA TRP A 24 -9.03 -1.79 2.70
C TRP A 24 -9.26 -2.34 1.28
N LEU A 25 -8.88 -3.59 0.99
CA LEU A 25 -9.12 -4.21 -0.33
C LEU A 25 -10.60 -4.42 -0.61
N HIS A 26 -11.37 -4.76 0.41
CA HIS A 26 -12.83 -4.83 0.34
C HIS A 26 -13.49 -3.45 0.15
N SER A 27 -12.75 -2.36 0.35
CA SER A 27 -13.26 -1.01 0.07
C SER A 27 -13.26 -0.68 -1.42
N PHE A 28 -12.57 -1.45 -2.27
CA PHE A 28 -12.63 -1.25 -3.72
C PHE A 28 -13.96 -1.74 -4.28
N PRO A 29 -14.55 -1.05 -5.28
CA PRO A 29 -15.70 -1.52 -6.02
C PRO A 29 -15.50 -2.93 -6.58
N GLU A 30 -16.58 -3.72 -6.64
CA GLU A 30 -16.59 -5.07 -7.25
C GLU A 30 -15.91 -5.09 -8.62
N SER A 31 -16.20 -4.09 -9.45
CA SER A 31 -15.65 -3.96 -10.81
C SER A 31 -14.11 -3.92 -10.83
N ILE A 32 -13.48 -3.42 -9.76
CA ILE A 32 -12.02 -3.31 -9.64
C ILE A 32 -11.42 -4.54 -8.95
N ARG A 33 -12.06 -5.05 -7.89
CA ARG A 33 -11.54 -6.18 -7.11
C ARG A 33 -11.86 -7.56 -7.69
N ARG A 34 -12.76 -7.66 -8.68
CA ARG A 34 -13.20 -8.95 -9.24
C ARG A 34 -12.02 -9.73 -9.82
N GLU A 35 -11.82 -10.93 -9.30
CA GLU A 35 -10.87 -11.89 -9.83
C GLU A 35 -11.35 -12.46 -11.17
N LEU A 36 -10.44 -12.51 -12.15
CA LEU A 36 -10.70 -13.06 -13.48
C LEU A 36 -10.56 -14.58 -13.52
N LEU A 37 -9.83 -15.14 -12.55
CA LEU A 37 -9.55 -16.57 -12.43
C LEU A 37 -9.71 -17.04 -10.97
N PRO A 38 -10.92 -16.93 -10.36
CA PRO A 38 -11.13 -17.20 -8.93
C PRO A 38 -10.92 -18.67 -8.53
N GLU A 39 -11.01 -19.60 -9.47
CA GLU A 39 -10.83 -21.04 -9.23
C GLU A 39 -9.41 -21.53 -9.54
N LEU A 40 -8.52 -20.63 -10.00
CA LEU A 40 -7.16 -20.99 -10.37
C LEU A 40 -6.38 -21.46 -9.15
N LYS A 41 -5.74 -22.61 -9.31
CA LYS A 41 -4.74 -23.12 -8.37
C LYS A 41 -3.38 -23.02 -9.02
N PHE A 42 -2.42 -22.46 -8.30
CA PHE A 42 -1.07 -22.28 -8.80
C PHE A 42 -0.23 -23.53 -8.58
N ASP A 43 0.06 -24.24 -9.67
CA ASP A 43 1.08 -25.29 -9.72
C ASP A 43 2.50 -24.69 -9.63
N ASP A 44 3.56 -25.48 -9.80
CA ASP A 44 4.95 -25.00 -9.78
C ASP A 44 5.23 -24.02 -10.92
N SER A 45 4.73 -24.32 -12.12
CA SER A 45 4.79 -23.45 -13.29
C SER A 45 3.51 -23.55 -14.11
N GLY A 46 3.20 -22.50 -14.86
CA GLY A 46 1.96 -22.45 -15.62
C GLY A 46 1.90 -21.28 -16.59
N THR A 47 0.92 -21.32 -17.48
CA THR A 47 0.57 -20.22 -18.37
C THR A 47 -0.93 -20.10 -18.45
N GLU A 48 -1.42 -18.96 -18.00
CA GLU A 48 -2.84 -18.65 -17.94
C GLU A 48 -3.21 -17.65 -19.01
N THR A 49 -4.40 -17.80 -19.55
CA THR A 49 -4.95 -16.89 -20.56
C THR A 49 -6.45 -16.73 -20.34
N VAL A 50 -6.88 -15.51 -20.07
CA VAL A 50 -8.28 -15.19 -19.77
C VAL A 50 -8.80 -14.08 -20.69
N LYS A 51 -10.04 -14.24 -21.16
CA LYS A 51 -10.72 -13.20 -21.94
C LYS A 51 -11.16 -12.08 -21.01
N LEU A 52 -10.92 -10.84 -21.43
CA LEU A 52 -11.27 -9.67 -20.64
C LEU A 52 -12.73 -9.24 -20.91
N PRO A 53 -13.48 -8.78 -19.88
CA PRO A 53 -14.90 -8.43 -20.01
C PRO A 53 -15.23 -7.39 -21.09
N GLY A 54 -14.41 -6.34 -21.21
CA GLY A 54 -14.50 -5.29 -22.22
C GLY A 54 -13.83 -5.64 -23.55
N GLY A 55 -13.39 -6.88 -23.72
CA GLY A 55 -12.77 -7.39 -24.94
C GLY A 55 -11.24 -7.33 -24.93
N GLY A 56 -10.61 -8.42 -25.36
CA GLY A 56 -9.17 -8.62 -25.29
C GLY A 56 -8.80 -9.82 -24.43
N THR A 57 -7.55 -9.86 -23.98
CA THR A 57 -6.98 -11.01 -23.29
C THR A 57 -5.91 -10.55 -22.29
N LEU A 58 -5.94 -11.12 -21.09
CA LEU A 58 -4.82 -11.12 -20.17
C LEU A 58 -4.17 -12.50 -20.24
N ALA A 59 -2.87 -12.54 -20.49
CA ALA A 59 -2.08 -13.75 -20.48
C ALA A 59 -0.85 -13.55 -19.59
N PHE A 60 -0.52 -14.55 -18.77
CA PHE A 60 0.66 -14.51 -17.94
C PHE A 60 1.23 -15.91 -17.73
N SER A 61 2.54 -15.99 -17.54
CA SER A 61 3.26 -17.23 -17.25
C SER A 61 4.03 -17.08 -15.96
N TYR A 62 4.15 -18.17 -15.22
CA TYR A 62 4.85 -18.19 -13.95
C TYR A 62 5.67 -19.46 -13.76
N GLU A 63 6.69 -19.37 -12.91
CA GLU A 63 7.60 -20.45 -12.57
C GLU A 63 7.97 -20.39 -11.07
N PRO A 64 8.64 -21.41 -10.51
CA PRO A 64 9.15 -21.35 -9.15
C PRO A 64 10.17 -20.20 -8.99
N VAL A 65 10.25 -19.62 -7.79
CA VAL A 65 11.25 -18.58 -7.53
C VAL A 65 12.67 -19.15 -7.73
N PRO A 66 13.53 -18.51 -8.56
CA PRO A 66 14.88 -18.99 -8.82
C PRO A 66 15.71 -19.10 -7.54
N VAL A 67 16.57 -20.14 -7.46
CA VAL A 67 17.39 -20.41 -6.26
C VAL A 67 18.36 -19.26 -5.99
N ASP A 68 18.96 -18.69 -7.03
CA ASP A 68 19.85 -17.53 -6.94
C ASP A 68 19.13 -16.29 -6.38
N ALA A 69 17.89 -16.03 -6.81
CA ALA A 69 17.08 -14.96 -6.23
C ALA A 69 16.83 -15.20 -4.73
N ILE A 70 16.48 -16.42 -4.35
CA ILE A 70 16.26 -16.81 -2.94
C ILE A 70 17.53 -16.63 -2.10
N GLU A 71 18.69 -17.02 -2.63
CA GLU A 71 19.99 -16.86 -1.96
C GLU A 71 20.39 -15.40 -1.81
N GLU A 72 20.08 -14.55 -2.80
CA GLU A 72 20.31 -13.12 -2.72
C GLU A 72 19.43 -12.46 -1.65
N TYR A 73 18.14 -12.81 -1.58
CA TYR A 73 17.28 -12.39 -0.47
C TYR A 73 17.86 -12.85 0.87
N ARG A 74 18.29 -14.10 0.98
CA ARG A 74 18.92 -14.62 2.20
C ARG A 74 20.17 -13.82 2.56
N LYS A 75 20.98 -13.41 1.59
CA LYS A 75 22.19 -12.61 1.83
C LYS A 75 21.85 -11.20 2.29
N ILE A 76 20.96 -10.52 1.57
CA ILE A 76 20.54 -9.15 1.88
C ILE A 76 19.95 -9.08 3.28
N TYR A 77 19.05 -10.01 3.62
CA TYR A 77 18.31 -9.98 4.88
C TYR A 77 18.99 -10.76 6.02
N GLY A 78 19.87 -11.71 5.72
CA GLY A 78 20.64 -12.47 6.71
C GLY A 78 21.89 -11.76 7.22
N GLU A 79 22.39 -10.75 6.51
CA GLU A 79 23.47 -9.87 6.97
C GLU A 79 22.96 -8.67 7.80
N ILE A 80 21.64 -8.43 7.82
CA ILE A 80 21.01 -7.36 8.60
C ILE A 80 20.65 -7.92 9.98
N SER A 81 21.11 -7.25 11.05
CA SER A 81 20.69 -7.60 12.41
C SER A 81 19.16 -7.53 12.51
N PRO A 82 18.46 -8.47 13.18
CA PRO A 82 17.01 -8.37 13.39
C PRO A 82 16.54 -7.05 14.00
N SER A 83 17.42 -6.36 14.74
CA SER A 83 17.19 -5.02 15.29
C SER A 83 17.26 -3.89 14.27
N ASP A 84 17.92 -4.12 13.14
CA ASP A 84 18.14 -3.17 12.05
C ASP A 84 17.18 -3.42 10.88
N LEU A 85 16.47 -4.55 10.92
CA LEU A 85 15.32 -4.80 10.06
C LEU A 85 14.18 -3.87 10.47
N MET A 86 13.47 -3.37 9.46
CA MET A 86 12.26 -2.59 9.68
C MET A 86 11.23 -3.42 10.46
N GLU A 87 10.58 -2.79 11.45
CA GLU A 87 9.56 -3.47 12.27
C GLU A 87 8.41 -3.99 11.39
N GLY A 88 8.02 -5.24 11.56
CA GLY A 88 7.11 -5.97 10.66
C GLY A 88 7.81 -6.78 9.56
N TYR A 89 9.12 -6.63 9.36
CA TYR A 89 9.95 -7.41 8.42
C TYR A 89 10.90 -8.40 9.11
N GLU A 90 10.78 -8.60 10.42
CA GLU A 90 11.58 -9.55 11.19
C GLU A 90 11.41 -10.99 10.69
N HIS A 91 10.25 -11.28 10.10
CA HIS A 91 9.98 -12.56 9.45
C HIS A 91 10.81 -12.79 8.17
N LEU A 92 11.36 -11.73 7.54
CA LEU A 92 12.20 -11.83 6.35
C LEU A 92 13.63 -12.33 6.67
N ALA A 93 14.16 -12.14 7.88
CA ALA A 93 15.48 -12.66 8.25
C ALA A 93 15.47 -14.10 8.80
N SER A 94 14.31 -14.75 8.79
CA SER A 94 14.16 -16.12 9.30
C SER A 94 14.37 -17.17 8.19
N GLU A 95 14.87 -18.37 8.54
CA GLU A 95 14.90 -19.53 7.62
C GLU A 95 13.51 -19.80 7.00
N THR A 96 12.45 -19.40 7.70
CA THR A 96 11.06 -19.41 7.25
C THR A 96 10.79 -18.56 6.00
N MET A 97 11.52 -17.47 5.72
CA MET A 97 11.33 -16.68 4.48
C MET A 97 11.75 -17.46 3.25
N VAL A 98 12.90 -18.13 3.31
CA VAL A 98 13.45 -18.93 2.20
C VAL A 98 12.50 -20.06 1.84
N VAL A 99 12.01 -20.78 2.85
CA VAL A 99 11.03 -21.86 2.69
C VAL A 99 9.74 -21.30 2.09
N LYS A 100 9.23 -20.19 2.64
CA LYS A 100 7.99 -19.60 2.15
C LYS A 100 8.12 -19.01 0.74
N LEU A 101 9.23 -18.38 0.36
CA LEU A 101 9.44 -17.89 -1.03
C LEU A 101 9.38 -19.06 -2.01
N ARG A 102 9.95 -20.20 -1.63
CA ARG A 102 9.94 -21.41 -2.45
C ARG A 102 8.55 -22.02 -2.56
N GLU A 103 7.83 -22.13 -1.46
CA GLU A 103 6.56 -22.86 -1.40
C GLU A 103 5.36 -21.99 -1.81
N LYS A 104 5.36 -20.72 -1.42
CA LYS A 104 4.19 -19.82 -1.43
C LYS A 104 4.32 -18.66 -2.42
N CYS A 105 5.44 -18.52 -3.12
CA CYS A 105 5.57 -17.54 -4.18
C CYS A 105 5.84 -18.19 -5.53
N ARG A 106 5.48 -17.45 -6.58
CA ARG A 106 5.86 -17.73 -7.95
C ARG A 106 6.50 -16.51 -8.57
N LYS A 107 7.44 -16.74 -9.48
CA LYS A 107 8.01 -15.69 -10.31
C LYS A 107 7.19 -15.56 -11.58
N LEU A 108 6.74 -14.34 -11.85
CA LEU A 108 6.11 -13.98 -13.12
C LEU A 108 7.19 -13.90 -14.20
N THR A 109 7.09 -14.75 -15.22
CA THR A 109 8.04 -14.80 -16.34
C THR A 109 7.54 -14.04 -17.55
N SER A 110 6.22 -13.99 -17.72
CA SER A 110 5.58 -13.21 -18.76
C SER A 110 4.27 -12.62 -18.25
N LEU A 111 3.93 -11.43 -18.72
CA LEU A 111 2.61 -10.85 -18.58
C LEU A 111 2.32 -9.97 -19.78
N SER A 112 1.15 -10.18 -20.37
CA SER A 112 0.69 -9.52 -21.58
C SER A 112 -0.79 -9.19 -21.43
N ILE A 113 -1.13 -7.93 -21.64
CA ILE A 113 -2.51 -7.47 -21.74
C ILE A 113 -2.70 -7.03 -23.18
N GLN A 114 -3.64 -7.63 -23.90
CA GLN A 114 -4.00 -7.27 -25.25
C GLN A 114 -5.45 -6.85 -25.29
N THR A 115 -5.74 -5.74 -25.94
CA THR A 115 -7.10 -5.21 -26.09
C THR A 115 -7.64 -5.54 -27.48
N SER A 116 -8.97 -5.66 -27.59
CA SER A 116 -9.63 -5.85 -28.89
C SER A 116 -9.40 -4.71 -29.89
N PHE A 117 -9.02 -3.52 -29.39
CA PHE A 117 -8.74 -2.31 -30.17
C PHE A 117 -7.24 -2.07 -30.42
N GLY A 118 -6.42 -3.12 -30.33
CA GLY A 118 -5.03 -3.12 -30.81
C GLY A 118 -4.01 -2.43 -29.89
N LYS A 119 -4.39 -2.10 -28.65
CA LYS A 119 -3.43 -1.69 -27.60
C LYS A 119 -2.95 -2.89 -26.82
N SER A 120 -1.70 -2.85 -26.39
CA SER A 120 -1.11 -3.88 -25.55
C SER A 120 -0.14 -3.33 -24.53
N ILE A 121 0.05 -4.10 -23.46
CA ILE A 121 1.09 -3.89 -22.45
C ILE A 121 1.80 -5.22 -22.27
N GLN A 122 3.12 -5.18 -22.15
CA GLN A 122 3.94 -6.33 -21.83
C GLN A 122 4.81 -6.01 -20.61
N LEU A 123 5.11 -7.02 -19.81
CA LEU A 123 6.06 -6.91 -18.70
C LEU A 123 7.48 -6.59 -19.20
N ALA A 124 7.84 -7.13 -20.36
CA ALA A 124 9.14 -6.90 -20.98
C ALA A 124 9.40 -5.39 -21.20
N GLY A 125 10.55 -4.91 -20.75
CA GLY A 125 10.97 -3.51 -20.89
C GLY A 125 10.60 -2.60 -19.72
N LEU A 126 9.89 -3.10 -18.70
CA LEU A 126 9.69 -2.39 -17.44
C LEU A 126 10.96 -2.47 -16.56
N PRO A 127 11.20 -1.49 -15.66
CA PRO A 127 12.42 -1.41 -14.85
C PRO A 127 12.46 -2.42 -13.68
N VAL A 128 12.02 -3.66 -13.90
CA VAL A 128 11.90 -4.68 -12.88
C VAL A 128 12.74 -5.88 -13.25
N ARG A 129 13.46 -6.43 -12.29
CA ARG A 129 14.30 -7.62 -12.46
C ARG A 129 13.45 -8.88 -12.29
N HIS A 130 12.81 -9.02 -11.14
CA HIS A 130 11.84 -10.09 -10.89
C HIS A 130 10.53 -9.51 -10.35
N VAL A 131 9.41 -10.10 -10.78
CA VAL A 131 8.11 -9.91 -10.14
C VAL A 131 7.77 -11.24 -9.49
N LEU A 132 7.69 -11.27 -8.17
CA LEU A 132 7.29 -12.42 -7.38
C LEU A 132 5.89 -12.15 -6.83
N PHE A 133 4.99 -13.12 -6.87
CA PHE A 133 3.66 -12.97 -6.30
C PHE A 133 3.34 -14.11 -5.35
N SER A 134 2.63 -13.80 -4.26
CA SER A 134 2.09 -14.80 -3.36
C SER A 134 1.00 -15.61 -4.04
N THR A 135 1.03 -16.92 -3.83
CA THR A 135 -0.08 -17.84 -4.13
C THR A 135 -0.96 -18.09 -2.90
N ASP A 136 -0.63 -17.46 -1.78
CA ASP A 136 -1.30 -17.59 -0.48
C ASP A 136 -1.40 -16.21 0.17
N ASP A 137 -2.63 -15.78 0.45
CA ASP A 137 -2.94 -14.42 0.91
C ASP A 137 -2.50 -14.14 2.36
N THR A 138 -1.97 -15.15 3.08
CA THR A 138 -1.73 -15.06 4.52
C THR A 138 -0.32 -14.61 4.91
N TRP A 139 0.66 -14.73 4.01
CA TRP A 139 2.06 -14.50 4.36
C TRP A 139 2.55 -13.09 4.03
N ILE A 140 2.35 -12.63 2.80
CA ILE A 140 2.73 -11.28 2.39
C ILE A 140 1.56 -10.36 2.73
N ARG A 141 1.76 -9.42 3.66
CA ARG A 141 0.69 -8.50 4.11
C ARG A 141 0.51 -7.27 3.23
N SER A 142 1.50 -7.00 2.37
CA SER A 142 1.53 -5.84 1.48
C SER A 142 2.53 -6.05 0.34
N SER A 143 2.21 -5.53 -0.83
CA SER A 143 3.14 -5.50 -1.95
C SER A 143 4.23 -4.45 -1.71
N TYR A 144 5.43 -4.67 -2.24
CA TYR A 144 6.50 -3.69 -2.19
C TYR A 144 7.52 -3.88 -3.31
N ALA A 145 8.13 -2.78 -3.74
CA ALA A 145 9.32 -2.76 -4.58
C ALA A 145 10.61 -2.81 -3.74
N GLU A 146 11.40 -3.86 -3.93
CA GLU A 146 12.76 -3.98 -3.39
C GLU A 146 13.72 -3.16 -4.25
N ARG A 147 14.20 -2.04 -3.71
CA ARG A 147 15.00 -1.07 -4.45
C ARG A 147 16.42 -1.56 -4.72
N TYR A 148 16.97 -2.43 -3.88
CA TYR A 148 18.34 -2.93 -4.05
C TYR A 148 18.43 -3.94 -5.20
N THR A 149 17.54 -4.93 -5.20
CA THR A 149 17.51 -5.97 -6.24
C THR A 149 16.70 -5.56 -7.47
N LYS A 150 15.90 -4.48 -7.36
CA LYS A 150 14.91 -4.05 -8.36
C LYS A 150 13.84 -5.12 -8.61
N ASP A 151 13.50 -5.86 -7.57
CA ASP A 151 12.41 -6.83 -7.58
C ASP A 151 11.12 -6.22 -7.06
N VAL A 152 9.99 -6.81 -7.43
CA VAL A 152 8.66 -6.48 -6.90
C VAL A 152 8.11 -7.73 -6.24
N LEU A 153 7.70 -7.60 -4.98
CA LEU A 153 6.94 -8.62 -4.27
C LEU A 153 5.47 -8.21 -4.25
N LEU A 154 4.60 -9.04 -4.82
CA LEU A 154 3.15 -8.86 -4.78
C LEU A 154 2.54 -9.77 -3.72
N TYR A 155 1.63 -9.23 -2.92
CA TYR A 155 0.87 -10.06 -2.00
C TYR A 155 -0.21 -10.91 -2.68
N CYS A 156 -0.55 -10.60 -3.93
CA CYS A 156 -1.60 -11.27 -4.70
C CYS A 156 -1.13 -11.63 -6.12
N PRO A 157 -1.74 -12.66 -6.75
CA PRO A 157 -1.50 -12.98 -8.15
C PRO A 157 -2.03 -11.90 -9.11
N PRO A 158 -1.51 -11.80 -10.35
CA PRO A 158 -1.92 -10.79 -11.33
C PRO A 158 -3.25 -11.15 -12.03
N THR A 159 -4.29 -11.50 -11.26
CA THR A 159 -5.55 -12.07 -11.75
C THR A 159 -6.74 -11.10 -11.72
N SER A 160 -6.56 -9.86 -11.26
CA SER A 160 -7.56 -8.79 -11.29
C SER A 160 -6.98 -7.47 -11.78
N ILE A 161 -7.82 -6.50 -12.14
CA ILE A 161 -7.33 -5.15 -12.44
C ILE A 161 -6.69 -4.50 -11.20
N LEU A 162 -7.18 -4.84 -10.00
CA LEU A 162 -6.60 -4.38 -8.74
C LEU A 162 -5.17 -4.90 -8.56
N SER A 163 -4.94 -6.20 -8.72
CA SER A 163 -3.59 -6.77 -8.63
C SER A 163 -2.64 -6.18 -9.68
N LEU A 164 -3.15 -5.88 -10.88
CA LEU A 164 -2.37 -5.21 -11.92
C LEU A 164 -2.05 -3.76 -11.53
N LEU A 165 -3.03 -3.00 -11.00
CA LEU A 165 -2.82 -1.64 -10.49
C LEU A 165 -1.75 -1.61 -9.41
N ILE A 166 -1.76 -2.58 -8.48
CA ILE A 166 -0.77 -2.74 -7.42
C ILE A 166 0.61 -3.06 -8.03
N LEU A 167 0.69 -4.02 -8.96
CA LEU A 167 1.94 -4.34 -9.64
C LEU A 167 2.55 -3.13 -10.34
N PHE A 168 1.75 -2.40 -11.12
CA PHE A 168 2.24 -1.23 -11.82
C PHE A 168 2.54 -0.05 -10.88
N HIS A 169 1.91 0.02 -9.71
CA HIS A 169 2.28 0.95 -8.64
C HIS A 169 3.66 0.64 -8.08
N GLU A 170 3.97 -0.62 -7.76
CA GLU A 170 5.30 -1.01 -7.30
C GLU A 170 6.38 -0.79 -8.36
N ILE A 171 6.08 -1.11 -9.63
CA ILE A 171 6.96 -0.75 -10.75
C ILE A 171 7.12 0.76 -10.86
N GLY A 172 6.09 1.54 -10.52
CA GLY A 172 6.13 2.99 -10.44
C GLY A 172 7.18 3.51 -9.46
N HIS A 173 7.33 2.88 -8.29
CA HIS A 173 8.41 3.20 -7.34
C HIS A 173 9.80 3.03 -7.98
N LEU A 174 9.99 1.95 -8.76
CA LEU A 174 11.25 1.71 -9.48
C LEU A 174 11.47 2.68 -10.66
N GLU A 175 10.43 3.04 -11.41
CA GLU A 175 10.51 4.01 -12.51
C GLU A 175 10.88 5.41 -12.00
N CYS A 176 10.22 5.86 -10.94
CA CYS A 176 10.45 7.18 -10.35
C CYS A 176 11.88 7.31 -9.78
N GLU A 177 12.44 6.24 -9.22
CA GLU A 177 13.81 6.26 -8.67
C GLU A 177 14.88 6.46 -9.76
N LYS A 178 14.66 5.96 -10.99
CA LYS A 178 15.62 6.13 -12.10
C LYS A 178 15.87 7.60 -12.46
N GLN A 179 14.94 8.48 -12.11
CA GLN A 179 15.01 9.91 -12.42
C GLN A 179 15.74 10.70 -11.33
N LEU A 180 16.14 10.05 -10.24
CA LEU A 180 16.72 10.70 -9.07
C LEU A 180 18.24 10.57 -9.05
N THR A 181 18.88 11.60 -8.51
CA THR A 181 20.30 11.55 -8.15
C THR A 181 20.52 10.63 -6.95
N LYS A 182 21.75 10.10 -6.78
CA LYS A 182 22.16 9.38 -5.55
C LYS A 182 21.88 10.19 -4.27
N ARG A 183 22.05 11.52 -4.39
CA ARG A 183 21.52 12.60 -3.56
C ARG A 183 20.16 12.29 -2.93
N GLU A 184 19.20 12.26 -3.84
CA GLU A 184 17.78 12.22 -3.57
C GLU A 184 17.35 10.83 -3.14
N VAL A 185 17.92 9.77 -3.73
CA VAL A 185 17.69 8.39 -3.30
C VAL A 185 18.04 8.23 -1.82
N ALA A 186 19.22 8.69 -1.39
CA ALA A 186 19.64 8.63 0.01
C ALA A 186 18.78 9.51 0.94
N ARG A 187 18.22 10.62 0.44
CA ARG A 187 17.27 11.45 1.20
C ARG A 187 15.93 10.72 1.39
N ARG A 188 15.41 10.11 0.32
CA ARG A 188 14.16 9.34 0.33
C ARG A 188 14.24 8.10 1.22
N SER A 189 15.31 7.30 1.11
CA SER A 189 15.50 6.13 1.97
C SER A 189 15.56 6.49 3.46
N ARG A 190 16.27 7.58 3.81
CA ARG A 190 16.29 8.10 5.19
C ARG A 190 14.92 8.59 5.65
N ALA A 191 14.15 9.24 4.77
CA ALA A 191 12.80 9.67 5.07
C ALA A 191 11.88 8.46 5.34
N ARG A 192 11.89 7.44 4.48
CA ARG A 192 11.11 6.20 4.69
C ARG A 192 11.47 5.49 5.99
N GLY A 193 12.76 5.30 6.28
CA GLY A 193 13.18 4.68 7.54
C GLY A 193 12.71 5.45 8.77
N LYS A 194 12.73 6.80 8.73
CA LYS A 194 12.15 7.64 9.78
C LYS A 194 10.62 7.54 9.85
N TYR A 195 9.94 7.56 8.71
CA TYR A 195 8.47 7.43 8.62
C TYR A 195 8.01 6.11 9.25
N GLN A 196 8.68 5.02 8.89
CA GLN A 196 8.39 3.68 9.40
C GLN A 196 8.76 3.54 10.87
N GLY A 197 9.90 4.05 11.32
CA GLY A 197 10.23 4.07 12.76
C GLY A 197 9.22 4.87 13.58
N GLU A 198 8.67 5.95 13.02
CA GLU A 198 7.60 6.75 13.64
C GLU A 198 6.21 6.10 13.52
N ILE A 199 6.03 5.06 12.69
CA ILE A 199 4.75 4.33 12.49
C ILE A 199 4.76 2.96 13.17
N GLY A 200 5.88 2.24 13.22
CA GLY A 200 5.99 0.94 13.87
C GLY A 200 6.10 1.07 15.38
N VAL A 201 7.10 1.82 15.85
CA VAL A 201 7.51 1.82 17.26
C VAL A 201 6.90 3.02 17.99
N HIS A 202 6.62 2.85 19.28
CA HIS A 202 6.31 3.93 20.23
C HIS A 202 7.00 5.26 19.89
N PRO A 203 6.29 6.42 19.95
CA PRO A 203 6.81 7.70 19.50
C PRO A 203 8.15 8.03 20.19
N ILE A 204 9.26 7.91 19.43
CA ILE A 204 10.62 7.99 19.97
C ILE A 204 11.02 9.43 20.32
N PHE A 205 10.29 10.43 19.82
CA PHE A 205 10.63 11.84 20.02
C PHE A 205 9.45 12.67 20.57
N THR A 206 9.76 13.65 21.41
CA THR A 206 8.82 14.67 21.92
C THR A 206 9.39 16.06 21.61
N GLY A 207 8.65 16.93 20.90
CA GLY A 207 9.06 18.33 20.65
C GLY A 207 8.77 18.89 19.24
N LYS A 208 8.86 20.22 19.07
CA LYS A 208 8.55 20.96 17.82
C LYS A 208 9.40 20.52 16.61
N ALA A 209 10.68 20.20 16.83
CA ALA A 209 11.58 19.68 15.80
C ALA A 209 11.16 18.30 15.27
N ARG A 210 10.44 17.48 16.06
CA ARG A 210 9.85 16.22 15.60
C ARG A 210 8.72 16.49 14.60
N VAL A 211 7.85 17.45 14.91
CA VAL A 211 6.72 17.78 14.05
C VAL A 211 7.24 18.25 12.70
N GLU A 212 8.18 19.19 12.67
CA GLU A 212 8.78 19.71 11.43
C GLU A 212 9.55 18.61 10.65
N GLY A 213 10.28 17.73 11.35
CA GLY A 213 10.98 16.60 10.72
C GLY A 213 10.05 15.51 10.18
N PHE A 214 8.96 15.19 10.88
CA PHE A 214 7.96 14.23 10.45
C PHE A 214 7.10 14.80 9.30
N GLU A 215 6.84 16.11 9.30
CA GLU A 215 6.18 16.83 8.21
C GLU A 215 6.95 16.69 6.90
N GLU A 216 8.26 17.00 6.90
CA GLU A 216 9.11 16.87 5.70
C GLU A 216 9.17 15.42 5.20
N VAL A 217 9.26 14.46 6.11
CA VAL A 217 9.27 13.03 5.79
C VAL A 217 7.94 12.57 5.19
N SER A 218 6.83 13.00 5.76
CA SER A 218 5.48 12.64 5.33
C SER A 218 5.16 13.22 3.94
N GLU A 219 5.58 14.45 3.65
CA GLU A 219 5.41 15.05 2.32
C GLU A 219 6.19 14.30 1.23
N LEU A 220 7.42 13.88 1.55
CA LEU A 220 8.25 13.09 0.64
C LEU A 220 7.60 11.73 0.34
N VAL A 221 7.12 11.02 1.36
CA VAL A 221 6.43 9.74 1.20
C VAL A 221 5.14 9.92 0.38
N LEU A 222 4.29 10.89 0.71
CA LEU A 222 3.07 11.14 -0.06
C LEU A 222 3.34 11.48 -1.53
N ARG A 223 4.40 12.25 -1.80
CA ARG A 223 4.82 12.52 -3.19
C ARG A 223 5.27 11.24 -3.89
N GLU A 224 6.09 10.43 -3.23
CA GLU A 224 6.52 9.13 -3.76
C GLU A 224 5.34 8.22 -4.14
N GLU A 225 4.38 8.06 -3.23
CA GLU A 225 3.19 7.25 -3.45
C GLU A 225 2.34 7.80 -4.61
N ARG A 226 2.13 9.13 -4.68
CA ARG A 226 1.40 9.78 -5.77
C ARG A 226 2.07 9.57 -7.12
N ASP A 227 3.39 9.78 -7.19
CA ASP A 227 4.15 9.62 -8.43
C ASP A 227 4.08 8.17 -8.92
N ALA A 228 4.20 7.19 -8.01
CA ALA A 228 4.07 5.77 -8.32
C ALA A 228 2.67 5.40 -8.84
N TRP A 229 1.60 5.89 -8.20
CA TRP A 229 0.23 5.72 -8.71
C TRP A 229 0.00 6.39 -10.07
N ALA A 230 0.59 7.56 -10.31
CA ALA A 230 0.51 8.24 -11.59
C ALA A 230 1.18 7.42 -12.72
N VAL A 231 2.33 6.80 -12.44
CA VAL A 231 2.95 5.84 -13.37
C VAL A 231 2.00 4.68 -13.65
N ALA A 232 1.44 4.06 -12.62
CA ALA A 232 0.55 2.91 -12.78
C ALA A 232 -0.65 3.22 -13.69
N LEU A 233 -1.32 4.33 -13.41
CA LEU A 233 -2.45 4.83 -14.20
C LEU A 233 -2.06 5.18 -15.63
N SER A 234 -0.87 5.76 -15.84
CA SER A 234 -0.38 6.10 -17.17
C SER A 234 -0.14 4.85 -18.02
N LYS A 235 0.49 3.83 -17.45
CA LYS A 235 0.75 2.54 -18.13
C LYS A 235 -0.55 1.83 -18.46
N LEU A 236 -1.45 1.70 -17.49
CA LEU A 236 -2.69 0.94 -17.63
C LEU A 236 -3.79 1.71 -18.40
N ARG A 237 -3.65 3.02 -18.60
CA ARG A 237 -4.67 3.91 -19.19
C ARG A 237 -5.38 3.31 -20.40
N HIS A 238 -4.60 2.75 -21.31
CA HIS A 238 -5.09 2.27 -22.61
C HIS A 238 -5.68 0.87 -22.55
N VAL A 239 -5.49 0.11 -21.46
CA VAL A 239 -6.01 -1.24 -21.32
C VAL A 239 -7.13 -1.36 -20.29
N MET A 240 -7.28 -0.39 -19.37
CA MET A 240 -8.38 -0.39 -18.38
C MET A 240 -9.77 -0.63 -18.99
N PRO A 241 -10.14 -0.06 -20.16
CA PRO A 241 -11.45 -0.33 -20.75
C PRO A 241 -11.69 -1.81 -21.07
N ALA A 242 -10.64 -2.59 -21.34
CA ALA A 242 -10.77 -4.02 -21.59
C ALA A 242 -11.23 -4.78 -20.33
N PHE A 243 -11.01 -4.24 -19.13
CA PHE A 243 -11.46 -4.86 -17.88
C PHE A 243 -12.91 -4.53 -17.52
N ASP A 244 -13.61 -3.75 -18.36
CA ASP A 244 -14.94 -3.17 -18.07
C ASP A 244 -14.94 -2.31 -16.80
N VAL A 245 -13.90 -1.47 -16.70
CA VAL A 245 -13.65 -0.61 -15.54
C VAL A 245 -13.56 0.83 -16.01
N ARG A 246 -14.36 1.70 -15.39
CA ARG A 246 -14.32 3.13 -15.66
C ARG A 246 -13.11 3.73 -14.97
N ARG A 247 -12.43 4.63 -15.68
CA ARG A 247 -11.25 5.32 -15.17
C ARG A 247 -11.56 6.12 -13.90
N GLU A 248 -12.75 6.72 -13.86
CA GLU A 248 -13.23 7.53 -12.74
C GLU A 248 -13.34 6.71 -11.46
N ASP A 249 -13.82 5.46 -11.57
CA ASP A 249 -13.93 4.55 -10.42
C ASP A 249 -12.54 4.17 -9.89
N VAL A 250 -11.56 3.97 -10.76
CA VAL A 250 -10.16 3.67 -10.37
C VAL A 250 -9.53 4.89 -9.70
N LEU A 251 -9.65 6.08 -10.30
CA LEU A 251 -9.12 7.31 -9.74
C LEU A 251 -9.71 7.61 -8.37
N LYS A 252 -11.03 7.48 -8.25
CA LYS A 252 -11.76 7.65 -7.00
C LYS A 252 -11.28 6.64 -5.95
N SER A 253 -11.15 5.37 -6.31
CA SER A 253 -10.72 4.31 -5.38
C SER A 253 -9.28 4.50 -4.90
N ILE A 254 -8.34 4.85 -5.79
CA ILE A 254 -6.96 5.19 -5.39
C ILE A 254 -6.97 6.40 -4.46
N HIS A 255 -7.76 7.43 -4.77
CA HIS A 255 -7.80 8.63 -3.94
C HIS A 255 -8.40 8.36 -2.55
N GLU A 256 -9.58 7.76 -2.51
CA GLU A 256 -10.37 7.57 -1.29
C GLU A 256 -9.85 6.43 -0.39
N ILE A 257 -9.16 5.44 -0.97
CA ILE A 257 -8.75 4.25 -0.22
C ILE A 257 -7.25 4.28 0.05
N THR A 258 -6.41 4.51 -0.95
CA THR A 258 -4.96 4.41 -0.77
C THR A 258 -4.34 5.72 -0.31
N LEU A 259 -4.55 6.82 -1.04
CA LEU A 259 -3.95 8.12 -0.70
C LEU A 259 -4.54 8.74 0.57
N SER A 260 -5.85 8.54 0.80
CA SER A 260 -6.50 8.97 2.04
C SER A 260 -5.99 8.17 3.24
N GLY A 261 -5.76 6.86 3.11
CA GLY A 261 -5.17 6.04 4.17
C GLY A 261 -3.80 6.55 4.64
N TYR A 262 -2.91 6.92 3.71
CA TYR A 262 -1.64 7.56 4.07
C TYR A 262 -1.85 8.90 4.77
N SER A 263 -2.78 9.71 4.28
CA SER A 263 -3.08 11.05 4.81
C SER A 263 -3.63 10.99 6.23
N ASP A 264 -4.52 10.05 6.52
CA ASP A 264 -5.14 9.84 7.82
C ASP A 264 -4.13 9.31 8.84
N ALA A 265 -3.27 8.36 8.43
CA ALA A 265 -2.17 7.86 9.27
C ALA A 265 -1.21 8.99 9.70
N ILE A 266 -0.85 9.88 8.77
CA ILE A 266 -0.03 11.06 9.05
C ILE A 266 -0.73 12.00 10.02
N ARG A 267 -2.01 12.34 9.78
CA ARG A 267 -2.78 13.26 10.64
C ARG A 267 -2.94 12.72 12.06
N LYS A 268 -3.25 11.44 12.22
CA LYS A 268 -3.38 10.77 13.52
C LYS A 268 -2.10 10.87 14.35
N ARG A 269 -0.95 10.56 13.73
CA ARG A 269 0.38 10.60 14.40
C ARG A 269 0.86 12.01 14.73
N MET A 270 0.45 13.01 13.95
CA MET A 270 0.72 14.42 14.23
C MET A 270 -0.16 15.01 15.36
N GLY A 271 -1.04 14.21 15.99
CA GLY A 271 -2.03 14.72 16.94
C GLY A 271 -3.08 15.63 16.26
N ARG A 272 -3.19 15.53 14.94
CA ARG A 272 -4.13 16.25 14.07
C ARG A 272 -5.30 15.37 13.60
N GLU A 273 -5.61 14.31 14.34
CA GLU A 273 -7.02 14.02 14.60
C GLU A 273 -7.69 15.32 15.08
N PRO A 274 -9.01 15.48 14.95
CA PRO A 274 -9.70 16.50 15.70
C PRO A 274 -9.67 16.10 17.19
N SER A 275 -8.49 16.14 17.81
CA SER A 275 -8.29 16.01 19.25
C SER A 275 -9.13 17.07 19.96
N VAL A 276 -9.35 18.22 19.32
CA VAL A 276 -10.32 19.21 19.74
C VAL A 276 -11.75 18.67 19.72
N TYR A 277 -12.21 17.88 18.75
CA TYR A 277 -13.57 17.32 18.80
C TYR A 277 -13.67 16.14 19.79
N LYS A 278 -12.67 15.27 19.91
CA LYS A 278 -12.66 14.21 20.94
C LYS A 278 -12.60 14.80 22.36
N MET A 279 -11.84 15.88 22.55
CA MET A 279 -11.73 16.62 23.81
C MET A 279 -12.97 17.50 24.06
N LEU A 280 -13.57 18.12 23.04
CA LEU A 280 -14.84 18.85 23.14
C LEU A 280 -16.01 17.91 23.40
N ASP A 281 -16.02 16.70 22.85
CA ASP A 281 -17.07 15.71 23.07
C ASP A 281 -16.92 15.06 24.46
N THR A 282 -15.68 14.82 24.91
CA THR A 282 -15.40 14.43 26.30
C THR A 282 -15.77 15.55 27.28
N LEU A 283 -15.44 16.82 26.98
CA LEU A 283 -15.83 17.99 27.79
C LEU A 283 -17.34 18.21 27.78
N SER A 284 -18.01 18.04 26.64
CA SER A 284 -19.47 18.13 26.48
C SER A 284 -20.18 17.04 27.28
N THR A 285 -19.67 15.81 27.24
CA THR A 285 -20.20 14.67 28.00
C THR A 285 -19.97 14.83 29.50
N MET A 286 -18.79 15.33 29.92
CA MET A 286 -18.52 15.68 31.31
C MET A 286 -19.40 16.84 31.81
N LEU A 287 -19.61 17.87 31.01
CA LEU A 287 -20.48 19.00 31.35
C LEU A 287 -21.95 18.59 31.46
N LYS A 288 -22.45 17.72 30.57
CA LYS A 288 -23.79 17.12 30.70
C LYS A 288 -23.93 16.31 31.98
N GLY A 289 -22.95 15.46 32.30
CA GLY A 289 -22.95 14.70 33.55
C GLY A 289 -22.99 15.58 34.79
N ILE A 290 -22.23 16.69 34.81
CA ILE A 290 -22.23 17.65 35.93
C ILE A 290 -23.58 18.39 36.05
N LEU A 291 -24.19 18.76 34.93
CA LEU A 291 -25.50 19.43 34.91
C LEU A 291 -26.62 18.50 35.37
N ASP A 292 -26.63 17.24 34.93
CA ASP A 292 -27.61 16.23 35.34
C ASP A 292 -27.49 15.89 36.83
N THR A 293 -26.25 15.83 37.35
CA THR A 293 -25.99 15.59 38.77
C THR A 293 -26.45 16.77 39.64
N ARG A 294 -26.29 18.01 39.16
CA ARG A 294 -26.81 19.22 39.84
C ARG A 294 -28.32 19.31 39.82
N GLN A 295 -28.97 18.93 38.72
CA GLN A 295 -30.44 18.91 38.66
C GLN A 295 -31.03 17.87 39.63
N LYS A 296 -30.42 16.68 39.74
CA LYS A 296 -30.82 15.66 40.74
C LYS A 296 -30.65 16.15 42.19
N THR A 297 -29.50 16.75 42.53
CA THR A 297 -29.27 17.25 43.90
C THR A 297 -30.12 18.47 44.26
N THR A 298 -30.60 19.23 43.27
CA THR A 298 -31.53 20.35 43.50
C THR A 298 -32.97 19.86 43.66
N ALA A 299 -33.37 18.82 42.91
CA ALA A 299 -34.67 18.18 43.05
C ALA A 299 -34.82 17.44 44.41
N GLU A 300 -33.76 16.78 44.89
CA GLU A 300 -33.76 16.09 46.20
C GLU A 300 -33.74 17.04 47.41
N LYS A 301 -33.39 18.32 47.22
CA LYS A 301 -33.43 19.35 48.27
C LYS A 301 -34.76 20.12 48.31
N LEU A 302 -35.64 19.90 47.33
CA LEU A 302 -36.95 20.56 47.20
C LEU A 302 -38.13 19.61 47.45
N THR A 303 -37.85 18.36 47.81
CA THR A 303 -38.79 17.35 48.33
C THR A 303 -38.53 17.11 49.81
#